data_AF-A0A0H2XYQ0-F1
#
_entry.id   AF-A0A0H2XYQ0-F1
#
_cell.length_a   1.000
_cell.length_b   1.000
_cell.length_c   1.000
_cell.angle_alpha   90.00
_cell.angle_beta   90.00
_cell.angle_gamma   90.00
#
_symmetry.space_group_name_H-M   'P 1'
#
loop_
_entity.id
_entity.type
_entity.pdbx_description
1 polymer ?
#
loop_
_entity_poly.entity_id
_entity_poly.type
_entity_poly.pdbx_seq_one_letter_code
_entity_poly.pdbx_strand_id
1 'polypeptide(L)'
;MPTTRKGNREDSLPSDSGPQSISPAVVEMLVTQVRRMIEESGNPDGFDARSWLLNWLHSPVPALGGGCPADYLHTPEGVDLIARLLASAQTGAYW
;
A
#
# COMPACT_ATOMS: atom_id res chain seq x y z
N MET A 1 -29.96 -13.49 -47.70
CA MET A 1 -28.54 -13.76 -48.04
C MET A 1 -27.65 -13.05 -47.04
N PRO A 2 -26.80 -13.77 -46.28
CA PRO A 2 -26.13 -13.27 -45.09
C PRO A 2 -24.66 -12.87 -45.30
N THR A 3 -24.09 -12.27 -44.25
CA THR A 3 -22.68 -12.13 -43.88
C THR A 3 -21.86 -10.96 -44.46
N THR A 4 -21.52 -10.02 -43.58
CA THR A 4 -20.11 -9.72 -43.32
C THR A 4 -19.94 -9.35 -41.84
N ARG A 5 -19.49 -10.35 -41.06
CA ARG A 5 -18.95 -10.22 -39.71
C ARG A 5 -17.54 -9.62 -39.85
N LYS A 6 -17.38 -8.34 -39.54
CA LYS A 6 -16.05 -7.72 -39.46
C LYS A 6 -15.48 -7.97 -38.08
N GLY A 7 -14.55 -8.93 -38.00
CA GLY A 7 -13.62 -8.98 -36.88
C GLY A 7 -12.64 -7.81 -36.98
N ASN A 8 -12.37 -7.17 -35.85
CA ASN A 8 -10.99 -6.90 -35.48
C ASN A 8 -10.82 -7.10 -33.98
N ARG A 9 -10.07 -8.14 -33.62
CA ARG A 9 -9.48 -8.32 -32.30
C ARG A 9 -8.23 -7.46 -32.33
N GLU A 10 -8.18 -6.41 -31.52
CA GLU A 10 -6.96 -5.65 -31.21
C GLU A 10 -7.34 -4.51 -30.25
N ASP A 11 -7.30 -4.83 -28.97
CA ASP A 11 -6.64 -4.00 -27.95
C ASP A 11 -6.27 -4.99 -26.84
N SER A 12 -5.36 -5.92 -27.13
CA SER A 12 -3.95 -5.76 -26.79
C SER A 12 -3.84 -5.25 -25.36
N LEU A 13 -3.95 -6.16 -24.40
CA LEU A 13 -3.26 -6.01 -23.12
C LEU A 13 -1.81 -5.61 -23.41
N PRO A 14 -1.36 -4.40 -23.05
CA PRO A 14 0.03 -4.26 -22.69
C PRO A 14 0.12 -4.84 -21.28
N SER A 15 0.75 -6.00 -21.16
CA SER A 15 1.50 -6.31 -19.94
C SER A 15 2.52 -5.20 -19.75
N ASP A 16 2.10 -4.07 -19.17
CA ASP A 16 3.04 -3.10 -18.60
C ASP A 16 3.35 -3.60 -17.19
N SER A 17 4.23 -4.59 -17.13
CA SER A 17 5.12 -4.75 -15.98
C SER A 17 6.08 -3.57 -15.99
N GLY A 18 5.55 -2.37 -15.70
CA GLY A 18 6.33 -1.19 -15.38
C GLY A 18 7.16 -1.45 -14.12
N PRO A 19 8.31 -0.76 -13.97
CA PRO A 19 9.27 -1.06 -12.91
C PRO A 19 8.56 -1.04 -11.56
N GLN A 20 8.75 -2.11 -10.77
CA GLN A 20 8.24 -2.41 -9.43
C GLN A 20 8.19 -1.17 -8.50
N SER A 21 7.24 -0.27 -8.75
CA SER A 21 7.12 1.02 -8.08
C SER A 21 5.84 0.97 -7.29
N ILE A 22 5.97 1.07 -5.97
CA ILE A 22 4.84 1.14 -5.06
C ILE A 22 3.86 2.18 -5.58
N SER A 23 2.59 1.80 -5.73
CA SER A 23 1.58 2.70 -6.24
C SER A 23 1.49 3.93 -5.33
N PRO A 24 1.64 5.17 -5.86
CA PRO A 24 1.59 6.37 -5.02
C PRO A 24 0.25 6.49 -4.30
N ALA A 25 -0.84 6.01 -4.91
CA ALA A 25 -2.16 5.94 -4.28
C ALA A 25 -2.19 5.09 -2.99
N VAL A 26 -1.45 3.97 -2.97
CA VAL A 26 -1.34 3.10 -1.80
C VAL A 26 -0.61 3.82 -0.68
N VAL A 27 0.49 4.50 -0.99
CA VAL A 27 1.25 5.28 0.00
C VAL A 27 0.37 6.36 0.61
N GLU A 28 -0.33 7.15 -0.22
CA GLU A 28 -1.21 8.22 0.27
C GLU A 28 -2.39 7.70 1.11
N MET A 29 -2.93 6.53 0.78
CA MET A 29 -3.94 5.84 1.59
C MET A 29 -3.39 5.49 2.98
N LEU A 30 -2.21 4.87 3.05
CA LEU A 30 -1.57 4.50 4.32
C LEU A 30 -1.17 5.74 5.15
N VAL A 31 -0.68 6.81 4.51
CA VAL A 31 -0.40 8.09 5.19
C VAL A 31 -1.66 8.66 5.81
N THR A 32 -2.78 8.63 5.06
CA THR A 32 -4.07 9.10 5.56
C THR A 32 -4.55 8.26 6.75
N GLN A 33 -4.34 6.94 6.71
CA GLN A 33 -4.64 6.05 7.82
C GLN A 33 -3.81 6.41 9.07
N VAL A 34 -2.50 6.56 8.93
CA VAL A 34 -1.59 6.94 10.03
C VAL A 34 -1.95 8.31 10.61
N ARG A 35 -2.29 9.29 9.76
CA ARG A 35 -2.74 10.62 10.23
C ARG A 35 -3.97 10.51 11.12
N ARG A 36 -5.00 9.79 10.65
CA ARG A 36 -6.22 9.55 11.45
C ARG A 36 -5.89 8.87 12.77
N MET A 37 -5.02 7.86 12.74
CA MET A 37 -4.64 7.14 13.96
C MET A 37 -4.00 8.05 15.02
N ILE A 38 -3.26 9.07 14.59
CA ILE A 38 -2.58 10.03 15.47
C ILE A 38 -3.52 11.12 15.93
N GLU A 39 -4.39 11.62 15.04
CA GLU A 39 -5.49 12.51 15.39
C GLU A 39 -6.38 11.88 16.47
N GLU A 40 -6.66 10.57 16.36
CA GLU A 40 -7.43 9.81 17.37
C GLU A 40 -6.64 9.58 18.67
N SER A 41 -5.31 9.47 18.60
CA SER A 41 -4.45 9.22 19.77
C SER A 41 -4.05 10.49 20.53
N GLY A 42 -4.34 11.69 20.02
CA GLY A 42 -4.04 12.94 20.71
C GLY A 42 -3.65 14.08 19.76
N ASN A 43 -2.37 14.44 19.74
CA ASN A 43 -1.89 15.64 19.08
C ASN A 43 -1.05 15.34 17.82
N PRO A 44 -1.56 15.60 16.61
CA PRO A 44 -0.82 15.43 15.36
C PRO A 44 0.20 16.56 15.07
N ASP A 45 0.28 17.58 15.93
CA ASP A 45 1.08 18.78 15.69
C ASP A 45 2.58 18.44 15.57
N GLY A 46 3.16 18.75 14.42
CA GLY A 46 4.56 18.45 14.09
C GLY A 46 4.85 17.00 13.67
N PHE A 47 3.84 16.13 13.50
CA PHE A 47 4.06 14.75 13.07
C PHE A 47 3.98 14.58 11.55
N ASP A 48 5.12 14.31 10.91
CA ASP A 48 5.20 13.98 9.49
C ASP A 48 4.82 12.53 9.20
N ALA A 49 3.51 12.24 9.12
CA ALA A 49 3.01 10.89 8.85
C ALA A 49 3.57 10.25 7.58
N ARG A 50 3.84 11.06 6.54
CA ARG A 50 4.47 10.59 5.31
C ARG A 50 5.90 10.15 5.52
N SER A 51 6.72 10.99 6.14
CA SER A 51 8.13 10.69 6.42
C SER A 51 8.26 9.53 7.39
N TRP A 52 7.41 9.48 8.41
CA TRP A 52 7.33 8.36 9.35
C TRP A 52 6.95 7.05 8.64
N LEU A 53 5.92 7.06 7.79
CA LEU A 53 5.51 5.88 7.04
C LEU A 53 6.64 5.40 6.12
N LEU A 54 7.27 6.29 5.34
CA LEU A 54 8.37 5.92 4.45
C LEU A 54 9.56 5.32 5.22
N ASN A 55 9.89 5.87 6.38
CA ASN A 55 10.91 5.31 7.26
C ASN A 55 10.51 3.94 7.79
N TRP A 56 9.26 3.78 8.21
CA TRP A 56 8.72 2.50 8.70
C TRP A 56 8.67 1.43 7.60
N LEU A 57 8.33 1.80 6.37
CA LEU A 57 8.33 0.93 5.20
C LEU A 57 9.72 0.36 4.85
N HIS A 58 10.79 1.09 5.19
CA HIS A 58 12.17 0.64 5.03
C HIS A 58 12.77 0.03 6.31
N SER A 59 12.00 -0.04 7.39
CA SER A 59 12.45 -0.67 8.64
C SER A 59 12.00 -2.13 8.65
N PRO A 60 12.87 -3.06 9.09
CA PRO A 60 12.50 -4.46 9.23
C PRO A 60 11.42 -4.59 10.31
N VAL A 61 10.32 -5.27 9.97
CA VAL A 61 9.22 -5.51 10.91
C VAL A 61 9.26 -6.97 11.40
N PRO A 62 9.35 -7.22 12.71
CA PRO A 62 9.40 -8.58 13.25
C PRO A 62 8.14 -9.40 12.91
N ALA A 63 6.97 -8.76 12.79
CA ALA A 63 5.73 -9.42 12.38
C ALA A 63 5.78 -9.97 10.92
N LEU A 64 6.69 -9.47 10.10
CA LEU A 64 6.95 -9.95 8.74
C LEU A 64 8.15 -10.92 8.69
N GLY A 65 8.58 -11.45 9.83
CA GLY A 65 9.80 -12.27 9.91
C GLY A 65 11.08 -11.48 9.69
N GLY A 66 11.06 -10.16 9.90
CA GLY A 66 12.19 -9.25 9.65
C GLY A 66 12.22 -8.66 8.24
N GLY A 67 11.20 -8.89 7.42
CA GLY A 67 11.05 -8.27 6.10
C GLY A 67 10.67 -6.78 6.17
N CYS A 68 10.98 -6.05 5.10
CA CYS A 68 10.59 -4.65 4.93
C CYS A 68 9.14 -4.58 4.41
N PRO A 69 8.26 -3.76 5.01
CA PRO A 69 6.88 -3.66 4.55
C PRO A 69 6.74 -3.07 3.14
N ALA A 70 7.72 -2.27 2.68
CA ALA A 70 7.80 -1.79 1.29
C ALA A 70 7.72 -2.94 0.27
N ASP A 71 8.36 -4.08 0.57
CA ASP A 71 8.34 -5.27 -0.29
C ASP A 71 6.98 -5.94 -0.35
N TYR A 72 6.00 -5.59 0.47
CA TYR A 72 4.65 -6.18 0.42
C TYR A 72 3.63 -5.28 -0.28
N LEU A 73 3.93 -3.98 -0.46
CA LEU A 73 3.01 -3.02 -1.07
C LEU A 73 2.83 -3.18 -2.60
N HIS A 74 3.47 -4.18 -3.20
CA HIS A 74 3.31 -4.51 -4.62
C HIS A 74 2.05 -5.36 -4.90
N THR A 75 1.48 -5.99 -3.88
CA THR A 75 0.26 -6.81 -3.98
C THR A 75 -0.89 -6.18 -3.21
N PRO A 76 -2.13 -6.22 -3.72
CA PRO A 76 -3.27 -5.72 -2.97
C PRO A 76 -3.44 -6.46 -1.64
N GLU A 77 -3.10 -7.75 -1.57
CA GLU A 77 -3.10 -8.54 -0.35
C GLU A 77 -2.06 -8.04 0.66
N GLY A 78 -0.84 -7.74 0.20
CA GLY A 78 0.21 -7.18 1.05
C GLY A 78 -0.13 -5.77 1.55
N VAL A 79 -0.76 -4.95 0.71
CA VAL A 79 -1.28 -3.63 1.13
C VAL A 79 -2.29 -3.77 2.27
N ASP A 80 -3.26 -4.69 2.17
CA ASP A 80 -4.24 -4.92 3.21
C ASP A 80 -3.59 -5.43 4.51
N LEU A 81 -2.59 -6.32 4.38
CA LEU A 81 -1.80 -6.79 5.52
C LEU A 81 -1.06 -5.65 6.22
N ILE A 82 -0.39 -4.77 5.46
CA ILE A 82 0.31 -3.61 6.01
C ILE A 82 -0.66 -2.62 6.65
N ALA A 83 -1.82 -2.36 6.04
CA ALA A 83 -2.85 -1.49 6.60
C ALA A 83 -3.38 -2.01 7.95
N ARG A 84 -3.58 -3.33 8.07
CA ARG A 84 -3.96 -3.97 9.34
C ARG A 84 -2.84 -3.92 10.37
N LEU A 85 -1.60 -4.13 9.94
CA LEU A 85 -0.42 -4.09 10.81
C LEU A 85 -0.19 -2.69 11.38
N LEU A 86 -0.42 -1.64 10.58
CA LEU A 86 -0.40 -0.27 11.06
C LEU A 86 -1.51 -0.05 12.10
N ALA A 87 -2.74 -0.48 11.80
CA ALA A 87 -3.85 -0.38 12.76
C ALA A 87 -3.57 -1.13 14.08
N SER A 88 -2.92 -2.30 14.03
CA SER A 88 -2.49 -3.00 15.26
C SER A 88 -1.34 -2.31 15.97
N ALA A 89 -0.44 -1.62 15.24
CA ALA A 89 0.62 -0.83 15.86
C ALA A 89 0.09 0.37 16.67
N GLN A 90 -1.05 0.98 16.30
CA GLN A 90 -1.70 2.05 17.08
C GLN A 90 -2.09 1.60 18.49
N THR A 91 -2.54 0.36 18.63
CA THR A 91 -3.03 -0.16 19.91
C THR A 91 -1.89 -0.63 20.83
N GLY A 92 -0.62 -0.58 20.38
CA GLY A 92 0.53 -1.07 21.13
C GLY A 92 0.48 -2.58 21.40
N ALA A 93 -0.48 -3.30 20.79
CA ALA A 93 -0.68 -4.72 20.96
C ALA A 93 0.27 -5.48 20.02
N TYR A 94 1.56 -5.51 20.37
CA TYR A 94 2.45 -6.56 19.89
C TYR A 94 2.25 -7.78 20.79
N TRP A 95 1.76 -8.88 20.21
CA TRP A 95 1.66 -10.19 20.84
C TRP A 95 2.55 -11.15 20.07
#